data_AF-A0A8H7V7E7-F1
#
_entry.id   AF-A0A8H7V7E7-F1
#
_cell.length_a   1.000
_cell.length_b   1.000
_cell.length_c   1.000
_cell.angle_alpha   90.00
_cell.angle_beta   90.00
_cell.angle_gamma   90.00
#
_symmetry.space_group_name_H-M   'P 1'
#
loop_
_entity.id
_entity.type
_entity.pdbx_description
1 polymer ?
#
loop_
_entity_poly.entity_id
_entity_poly.type
_entity_poly.pdbx_seq_one_letter_code
_entity_poly.pdbx_strand_id
1 'polypeptide(L)'
;MKSILDNKRNDVLSLLNSGHTVAKIVRRVRVSKATKLTIENKRYCVQKIAKGGLGNAIQAKEELSHSLKINVSADTVRRTLKNYGLGALPKVKKPDIGDDNAKERLLRCKDRIDWTLDNWKRVIFTDELRVNCFNLNG
;
A
#
# COMPACT_ATOMS: atom_id res chain seq x y z
N MET A 1 -8.00 -7.11 -7.35
CA MET A 1 -8.32 -7.68 -6.01
C MET A 1 -9.80 -8.05 -5.84
N LYS A 2 -10.77 -7.25 -6.33
CA LYS A 2 -12.19 -7.67 -6.46
C LYS A 2 -12.34 -9.00 -7.24
N SER A 3 -11.66 -9.09 -8.40
CA SER A 3 -11.71 -10.25 -9.30
C SER A 3 -11.43 -11.61 -8.64
N ILE A 4 -10.41 -11.71 -7.78
CA ILE A 4 -10.01 -13.00 -7.17
C ILE A 4 -11.04 -13.46 -6.13
N LEU A 5 -11.65 -12.53 -5.41
CA LEU A 5 -12.64 -12.84 -4.38
C LEU A 5 -14.01 -13.15 -5.00
N ASP A 6 -14.37 -12.43 -6.07
CA ASP A 6 -15.59 -12.66 -6.84
C ASP A 6 -15.55 -14.01 -7.56
N ASN A 7 -14.39 -14.39 -8.12
CA ASN A 7 -14.19 -15.71 -8.73
C ASN A 7 -14.39 -16.85 -7.73
N LYS A 8 -13.84 -16.75 -6.52
CA LYS A 8 -14.04 -17.78 -5.47
C LYS A 8 -15.50 -17.85 -5.00
N ARG A 9 -16.20 -16.70 -4.97
CA ARG A 9 -17.60 -16.63 -4.57
C ARG A 9 -18.50 -17.29 -5.63
N ASN A 10 -18.24 -17.03 -6.91
CA ASN A 10 -18.94 -17.64 -8.03
C ASN A 10 -18.69 -19.15 -8.10
N ASP A 11 -17.46 -19.60 -7.85
CA ASP A 11 -17.13 -21.03 -7.71
C ASP A 11 -17.95 -21.69 -6.61
N VAL A 12 -18.03 -21.08 -5.41
CA VAL A 12 -18.82 -21.62 -4.30
C VAL A 12 -20.30 -21.73 -4.66
N LEU A 13 -20.87 -20.71 -5.32
CA LEU A 13 -22.27 -20.71 -5.77
C LEU A 13 -22.54 -21.79 -6.81
N SER A 14 -21.65 -21.97 -7.79
CA SER A 14 -21.77 -23.04 -8.79
C SER A 14 -21.74 -24.44 -8.15
N LEU A 15 -20.90 -24.64 -7.14
CA LEU A 15 -20.77 -25.91 -6.45
C LEU A 15 -21.98 -26.20 -5.54
N LEU A 16 -22.59 -25.18 -4.94
CA LEU A 16 -23.84 -25.32 -4.20
C LEU A 16 -25.00 -25.72 -5.12
N ASN A 17 -25.13 -25.08 -6.27
CA ASN A 17 -26.15 -25.40 -7.27
C ASN A 17 -25.98 -26.82 -7.86
N SER A 18 -24.75 -27.34 -7.87
CA SER A 18 -24.45 -28.72 -8.29
C SER A 18 -24.73 -29.79 -7.22
N GLY A 19 -25.29 -29.41 -6.06
CA GLY A 19 -25.67 -30.36 -4.99
C GLY A 19 -24.49 -30.95 -4.21
N HIS A 20 -23.31 -30.35 -4.27
CA HIS A 20 -22.16 -30.82 -3.49
C HIS A 20 -22.32 -30.52 -2.00
N THR A 21 -21.93 -31.49 -1.17
CA THR A 21 -21.86 -31.29 0.29
C THR A 21 -20.85 -30.20 0.65
N VAL A 22 -21.17 -29.43 1.70
CA VAL A 22 -20.34 -28.32 2.19
C VAL A 22 -18.88 -28.73 2.41
N ALA A 23 -18.63 -29.93 2.94
CA ALA A 23 -17.28 -30.46 3.12
C ALA A 23 -16.48 -30.62 1.81
N LYS A 24 -17.13 -31.05 0.72
CA LYS A 24 -16.52 -31.20 -0.61
C LYS A 24 -16.20 -29.85 -1.23
N ILE A 25 -17.10 -28.88 -1.06
CA ILE A 25 -16.92 -27.49 -1.52
C ILE A 25 -15.72 -26.86 -0.83
N VAL A 26 -15.64 -26.97 0.50
CA VAL A 26 -14.56 -26.42 1.32
C VAL A 26 -13.18 -26.97 0.91
N ARG A 27 -13.07 -28.28 0.63
CA ARG A 27 -11.83 -28.88 0.09
C ARG A 27 -11.47 -28.33 -1.28
N ARG A 28 -12.46 -28.19 -2.18
CA ARG A 28 -12.26 -27.81 -3.59
C ARG A 28 -11.85 -26.34 -3.73
N VAL A 29 -12.45 -25.45 -2.95
CA VAL A 29 -12.13 -24.01 -2.92
C VAL A 29 -10.88 -23.74 -2.05
N ARG A 30 -10.31 -24.78 -1.42
CA ARG A 30 -9.14 -24.72 -0.52
C ARG A 30 -9.31 -23.65 0.57
N VAL A 31 -10.50 -23.57 1.15
CA VAL A 31 -10.79 -22.62 2.24
C VAL A 31 -10.65 -23.37 3.56
N SER A 32 -9.72 -22.99 4.43
CA SER A 32 -9.63 -23.61 5.76
C SER A 32 -10.65 -23.00 6.72
N LYS A 33 -11.24 -23.86 7.56
CA LYS A 33 -12.39 -23.56 8.44
C LYS A 33 -12.06 -22.60 9.61
N ALA A 34 -10.79 -22.27 9.86
CA ALA A 34 -10.37 -21.59 11.09
C ALA A 34 -9.48 -20.37 10.86
N THR A 35 -9.92 -19.39 10.07
CA THR A 35 -9.24 -18.09 10.06
C THR A 35 -9.86 -17.19 11.11
N LYS A 36 -9.12 -16.87 12.18
CA LYS A 36 -9.58 -15.98 13.28
C LYS A 36 -9.99 -14.59 12.81
N LEU A 37 -9.46 -14.16 11.67
CA LEU A 37 -9.83 -12.93 10.98
C LEU A 37 -10.81 -13.24 9.84
N THR A 38 -12.07 -12.82 10.01
CA THR A 38 -13.07 -12.82 8.94
C THR A 38 -12.67 -11.86 7.82
N ILE A 39 -13.32 -11.99 6.66
CA ILE A 39 -13.05 -11.10 5.51
C ILE A 39 -13.32 -9.63 5.87
N GLU A 40 -14.35 -9.37 6.66
CA GLU A 40 -14.73 -8.03 7.11
C GLU A 40 -13.65 -7.42 8.00
N ASN A 41 -13.16 -8.17 8.99
CA ASN A 41 -12.12 -7.69 9.91
C ASN A 41 -10.81 -7.40 9.16
N LYS A 42 -10.47 -8.22 8.16
CA LYS A 42 -9.32 -7.97 7.28
C LYS A 42 -9.49 -6.67 6.49
N ARG A 43 -10.67 -6.46 5.90
CA ARG A 43 -10.99 -5.24 5.15
C ARG A 43 -10.95 -3.99 6.03
N TYR A 44 -11.53 -4.07 7.24
CA TYR A 44 -11.51 -3.00 8.22
C TYR A 44 -10.07 -2.55 8.54
N CYS A 45 -9.21 -3.52 8.86
CA CYS A 45 -7.79 -3.29 9.16
C CYS A 45 -7.06 -2.63 7.98
N VAL A 46 -7.24 -3.15 6.76
CA VAL A 46 -6.63 -2.62 5.53
C VAL A 46 -7.08 -1.19 5.25
N GLN A 47 -8.38 -0.89 5.39
CA GLN A 47 -8.91 0.45 5.15
C GLN A 47 -8.40 1.47 6.16
N LYS A 48 -8.30 1.10 7.45
CA LYS A 48 -7.77 1.98 8.50
C LYS A 48 -6.30 2.35 8.25
N ILE A 49 -5.47 1.38 7.85
CA ILE A 49 -4.07 1.65 7.48
C ILE A 49 -3.98 2.49 6.20
N ALA A 50 -4.76 2.16 5.17
CA ALA A 50 -4.72 2.90 3.90
C ALA A 50 -5.16 4.36 4.04
N LYS A 51 -6.09 4.65 4.95
CA LYS A 51 -6.52 6.02 5.29
C LYS A 51 -5.51 6.79 6.17
N GLY A 52 -4.38 6.18 6.52
CA GLY A 52 -3.35 6.82 7.35
C GLY A 52 -3.65 6.83 8.86
N GLY A 53 -4.68 6.11 9.31
CA GLY A 53 -5.04 6.07 10.74
C GLY A 53 -4.17 5.14 11.59
N LEU A 54 -3.44 4.21 10.98
CA LEU A 54 -2.57 3.24 11.65
C LEU A 54 -1.28 3.08 10.85
N GLY A 55 -0.12 3.29 11.47
CA GLY A 55 1.18 3.23 10.80
C GLY A 55 1.78 1.82 10.78
N ASN A 56 1.47 1.01 11.79
CA ASN A 56 2.15 -0.26 12.03
C ASN A 56 1.18 -1.43 12.21
N ALA A 57 1.67 -2.64 11.89
CA ALA A 57 0.91 -3.88 12.13
C ALA A 57 0.63 -4.15 13.62
N ILE A 58 1.45 -3.60 14.54
CA ILE A 58 1.24 -3.69 15.99
C ILE A 58 0.05 -2.82 16.40
N GLN A 59 0.02 -1.56 15.98
CA GLN A 59 -1.12 -0.66 16.20
C GLN A 59 -2.42 -1.25 15.61
N ALA A 60 -2.33 -1.89 14.44
CA ALA A 60 -3.46 -2.57 13.85
C ALA A 60 -3.93 -3.81 14.64
N LYS A 61 -3.02 -4.54 15.29
CA LYS A 61 -3.39 -5.60 16.24
C LYS A 61 -4.13 -5.02 17.44
N GLU A 62 -3.61 -3.94 18.02
CA GLU A 62 -4.22 -3.27 19.18
C GLU A 62 -5.62 -2.75 18.85
N GLU A 63 -5.78 -2.10 17.69
CA GLU A 63 -7.08 -1.64 17.18
C GLU A 63 -8.06 -2.81 17.04
N LEU A 64 -7.64 -3.94 16.46
CA LEU A 64 -8.49 -5.14 16.34
C LEU A 64 -8.89 -5.72 17.70
N SER A 65 -7.98 -5.66 18.68
CA SER A 65 -8.26 -6.12 20.04
C SER A 65 -9.21 -5.18 20.76
N HIS A 66 -9.07 -3.87 20.59
CA HIS A 66 -9.89 -2.87 21.28
C HIS A 66 -11.29 -2.74 20.65
N SER A 67 -11.36 -2.54 19.33
CA SER A 67 -12.61 -2.28 18.62
C SER A 67 -13.48 -3.52 18.39
N LEU A 68 -12.85 -4.65 18.04
CA LEU A 68 -13.56 -5.87 17.63
C LEU A 68 -13.42 -6.99 18.67
N LYS A 69 -12.67 -6.79 19.77
CA LYS A 69 -12.36 -7.80 20.80
C LYS A 69 -11.68 -9.05 20.22
N ILE A 70 -10.91 -8.88 19.13
CA ILE A 70 -10.23 -9.99 18.45
C ILE A 70 -8.75 -9.98 18.79
N ASN A 71 -8.32 -10.96 19.56
CA ASN A 71 -6.90 -11.15 19.86
C ASN A 71 -6.20 -11.90 18.72
N VAL A 72 -5.34 -11.24 17.95
CA VAL A 72 -4.50 -11.84 16.89
C VAL A 72 -3.03 -11.55 17.12
N SER A 73 -2.16 -12.40 16.57
CA SER A 73 -0.72 -12.09 16.53
C SER A 73 -0.45 -10.97 15.53
N ALA A 74 0.61 -10.17 15.78
CA ALA A 74 1.04 -9.15 14.83
C ALA A 74 1.43 -9.75 13.47
N ASP A 75 1.95 -10.98 13.44
CA ASP A 75 2.31 -11.66 12.20
C ASP A 75 1.09 -12.07 11.37
N THR A 76 -0.02 -12.43 12.02
CA THR A 76 -1.29 -12.65 11.31
C THR A 76 -1.76 -11.36 10.62
N VAL A 77 -1.61 -10.22 11.28
CA VAL A 77 -1.92 -8.91 10.70
C VAL A 77 -0.98 -8.61 9.54
N ARG A 78 0.34 -8.77 9.71
CA ARG A 78 1.32 -8.56 8.62
C ARG A 78 1.04 -9.43 7.40
N ARG A 79 0.76 -10.72 7.58
CA ARG A 79 0.40 -11.64 6.48
C ARG A 79 -0.87 -11.18 5.77
N THR A 80 -1.86 -10.72 6.54
CA THR A 80 -3.09 -10.17 5.98
C THR A 80 -2.79 -8.94 5.13
N LEU A 81 -2.03 -7.97 5.65
CA LEU A 81 -1.66 -6.76 4.91
C LEU A 81 -0.90 -7.08 3.63
N LYS A 82 0.10 -7.97 3.70
CA LYS A 82 0.85 -8.45 2.52
C LYS A 82 -0.04 -9.10 1.48
N ASN A 83 -1.02 -9.91 1.88
CA ASN A 83 -1.98 -10.52 0.95
C ASN A 83 -2.87 -9.47 0.25
N TYR A 84 -3.07 -8.32 0.87
CA TYR A 84 -3.75 -7.16 0.28
C TYR A 84 -2.78 -6.20 -0.44
N GLY A 85 -1.52 -6.58 -0.66
CA GLY A 85 -0.53 -5.77 -1.35
C GLY A 85 0.05 -4.61 -0.52
N LEU A 86 -0.25 -4.56 0.78
CA LEU A 86 0.33 -3.58 1.69
C LEU A 86 1.61 -4.14 2.29
N GLY A 87 2.74 -3.66 1.77
CA GLY A 87 4.08 -3.94 2.27
C GLY A 87 4.68 -2.71 2.93
N ALA A 88 5.58 -2.93 3.90
CA ALA A 88 6.46 -1.87 4.38
C ALA A 88 7.50 -1.59 3.30
N LEU A 89 7.61 -0.32 2.91
CA LEU A 89 8.61 0.16 1.97
C LEU A 89 9.49 1.19 2.69
N PRO A 90 10.82 1.17 2.51
CA PRO A 90 11.67 2.21 3.03
C PRO A 90 11.27 3.55 2.41
N LYS A 91 11.10 4.58 3.24
CA LYS A 91 10.81 5.92 2.77
C LYS A 91 12.05 6.47 2.06
N VAL A 92 11.90 6.82 0.78
CA VAL A 92 12.95 7.51 0.02
C VAL A 92 13.13 8.91 0.63
N LYS A 93 14.37 9.27 0.99
CA LYS A 93 14.70 10.62 1.45
C LYS A 93 14.49 11.58 0.29
N LYS A 94 13.54 12.50 0.45
CA LYS A 94 13.31 13.61 -0.48
C LYS A 94 13.74 14.89 0.24
N PRO A 95 14.31 15.87 -0.48
CA PRO A 95 14.51 17.19 0.10
C PRO A 95 13.14 17.72 0.54
N ASP A 96 13.12 18.37 1.70
CA ASP A 96 11.91 19.03 2.16
C ASP A 96 11.66 20.25 1.28
N ILE A 97 10.44 20.38 0.76
CA ILE A 97 10.06 21.47 -0.14
C ILE A 97 8.99 22.25 0.59
N GLY A 98 9.32 23.47 0.99
CA GLY A 98 8.35 24.39 1.58
C GLY A 98 7.22 24.73 0.59
N ASP A 99 6.08 25.16 1.12
CA ASP A 99 4.88 25.44 0.33
C ASP A 99 5.13 26.48 -0.78
N ASP A 100 5.95 27.49 -0.50
CA ASP A 100 6.27 28.54 -1.47
C ASP A 100 7.18 28.02 -2.59
N ASN A 101 8.23 27.28 -2.24
CA ASN A 101 9.10 26.61 -3.21
C ASN A 101 8.29 25.61 -4.07
N ALA A 102 7.30 24.92 -3.50
CA ALA A 102 6.44 24.01 -4.24
C ALA A 102 5.59 24.76 -5.29
N LYS A 103 5.01 25.91 -4.93
CA LYS A 103 4.24 26.76 -5.86
C LYS A 103 5.12 27.29 -7.00
N GLU A 104 6.30 27.82 -6.68
CA GLU A 104 7.22 28.34 -7.69
C GLU A 104 7.67 27.26 -8.66
N ARG A 105 8.02 26.07 -8.15
CA ARG A 105 8.37 24.93 -9.00
C ARG A 105 7.21 24.52 -9.90
N LEU A 106 5.99 24.47 -9.36
CA LEU A 106 4.79 24.13 -10.14
C LEU A 106 4.52 25.16 -11.23
N LEU A 107 4.60 26.46 -10.92
CA LEU A 107 4.41 27.53 -11.88
C LEU A 107 5.45 27.44 -12.99
N ARG A 108 6.73 27.30 -12.63
CA ARG A 108 7.83 27.15 -13.60
C ARG A 108 7.63 25.95 -14.53
N CYS A 109 7.11 24.83 -14.02
CA CYS A 109 6.77 23.67 -14.85
C CYS A 109 5.58 23.95 -15.78
N LYS A 110 4.53 24.62 -15.29
CA LYS A 110 3.35 24.95 -16.09
C LYS A 110 3.67 25.93 -17.22
N ASP A 111 4.47 26.96 -16.95
CA ASP A 111 4.88 27.96 -17.94
C ASP A 111 5.69 27.35 -19.10
N ARG A 112 6.25 26.16 -18.90
CA ARG A 112 7.11 25.47 -19.85
C ARG A 112 6.56 24.13 -20.31
N ILE A 113 5.26 23.88 -20.11
CA ILE A 113 4.62 22.63 -20.50
C ILE A 113 4.60 22.46 -22.03
N ASP A 114 4.39 23.56 -22.76
CA ASP A 114 4.32 23.58 -24.23
C ASP A 114 5.68 23.85 -24.89
N TRP A 115 6.78 23.77 -24.13
CA TRP A 115 8.10 24.05 -24.68
C TRP A 115 8.58 22.96 -25.60
N THR A 116 8.97 23.37 -26.81
CA THR A 116 9.57 22.49 -27.82
C THR A 116 11.06 22.29 -27.55
N LEU A 117 11.67 21.33 -28.24
CA LEU A 117 13.11 21.05 -28.14
C LEU A 117 13.99 22.28 -28.45
N ASP A 118 13.57 23.15 -29.37
CA ASP A 118 14.33 24.37 -29.69
C ASP A 118 14.37 25.34 -28.50
N ASN A 119 13.27 25.46 -27.76
CA ASN A 119 13.21 26.29 -26.55
C ASN A 119 14.14 25.74 -25.46
N TRP A 120 14.20 24.42 -25.28
CA TRP A 120 15.12 23.79 -24.32
C TRP A 120 16.59 23.93 -24.69
N LYS A 121 16.93 23.89 -25.99
CA LYS A 121 18.31 24.11 -26.47
C LYS A 121 18.87 25.48 -26.10
N ARG A 122 18.00 26.46 -25.88
CA ARG A 122 18.38 27.82 -25.48
C ARG A 122 18.61 27.96 -23.97
N VAL A 123 18.27 26.95 -23.17
CA VAL A 123 18.45 26.98 -21.71
C VAL A 123 19.82 26.45 -21.34
N ILE A 124 20.57 27.26 -20.59
CA ILE A 124 21.80 26.82 -19.93
C ILE A 124 21.47 26.59 -18.46
N PHE A 125 21.80 25.40 -17.96
CA PHE A 125 21.70 25.06 -16.55
C PHE A 125 23.09 25.15 -15.91
N THR A 126 23.17 25.81 -14.76
CA THR A 126 24.37 25.85 -13.93
C THR A 126 24.01 25.26 -12.56
N ASP A 127 24.86 24.39 -12.05
CA ASP A 127 24.74 23.85 -10.70
C ASP A 127 26.14 23.81 -10.07
N GLU A 128 26.18 23.99 -8.75
CA GLU A 128 27.41 23.93 -7.96
C GLU A 128 27.40 22.65 -7.13
N LEU A 129 28.42 21.82 -7.31
CA LEU A 129 28.59 20.61 -6.50
C LEU A 129 29.90 20.68 -5.72
N ARG A 130 29.84 20.32 -4.44
CA ARG A 130 31.03 20.26 -3.60
C ARG A 130 31.76 18.95 -3.85
N VAL A 131 32.91 19.01 -4.51
CA VAL A 131 33.84 17.87 -4.64
C VAL A 131 34.78 17.87 -3.45
N ASN A 132 34.66 16.88 -2.57
CA ASN A 132 35.64 16.69 -1.50
C ASN A 132 36.84 15.89 -2.07
N CYS A 133 37.85 16.60 -2.55
CA CYS A 133 39.15 16.02 -2.84
C CYS A 133 39.97 15.98 -1.54
N PHE A 134 40.21 14.77 -1.02
CA PHE A 134 40.94 14.44 0.21
C PHE A 134 40.20 14.74 1.53
N ASN A 135 40.48 13.90 2.53
CA ASN A 135 39.90 13.89 3.89
C ASN A 135 40.29 15.13 4.71
N LEU A 136 39.96 16.34 4.23
CA LEU A 136 40.29 17.59 4.90
C LEU A 136 39.26 18.03 5.95
N ASN A 137 38.19 17.27 6.17
CA ASN A 137 37.19 17.58 7.19
C ASN A 137 36.96 16.34 8.07
N GLY A 138 37.65 16.30 9.21
CA GLY A 138 37.27 15.48 10.37
C GLY A 138 36.16 16.14 11.18
#